data_AF-A0A349N0P7-F1
#
_entry.id   AF-A0A349N0P7-F1
#
_cell.length_a   1.000
_cell.length_b   1.000
_cell.length_c   1.000
_cell.angle_alpha   90.00
_cell.angle_beta   90.00
_cell.angle_gamma   90.00
#
_symmetry.space_group_name_H-M   'P 1'
#
loop_
_entity.id
_entity.type
_entity.pdbx_description
1 polymer ?
#
loop_
_entity_poly.entity_id
_entity_poly.type
_entity_poly.pdbx_seq_one_letter_code
_entity_poly.pdbx_strand_id
1 'polypeptide(L)'
;SNMGIVYCLADQFGEAKGPWQLPQFNMGKMLLNNIIFVTALFRKKDWDKIGGFDETFEHGIEDYDFWLSILGLGRNVYQIPECLFHYRIKKKSRNKNIGNSMDLLKGYFAIIQNKHRNLYIENFDQFANEIRNAFIEEQYKCKTLHTKYKIKKYISKLKRKIINLIIRKQR
;
A
#
# COMPACT_ATOMS: atom_id res chain seq x y z
N SER A 1 -0.51 -3.24 -30.19
CA SER A 1 0.13 -3.35 -28.86
C SER A 1 -0.88 -3.80 -27.82
N ASN A 2 -0.53 -4.76 -26.95
CA ASN A 2 -1.37 -5.23 -25.83
C ASN A 2 -1.22 -4.38 -24.54
N MET A 3 -0.47 -3.28 -24.62
CA MET A 3 -0.29 -2.34 -23.51
C MET A 3 -1.64 -1.72 -23.13
N GLY A 4 -2.05 -1.87 -21.87
CA GLY A 4 -3.33 -1.34 -21.37
C GLY A 4 -3.18 -0.27 -20.30
N ILE A 5 -2.18 -0.37 -19.41
CA ILE A 5 -1.93 0.59 -18.35
C ILE A 5 -0.52 1.17 -18.48
N VAL A 6 -0.40 2.49 -18.45
CA VAL A 6 0.89 3.18 -18.45
C VAL A 6 0.93 4.18 -17.32
N TYR A 7 1.96 4.10 -16.48
CA TYR A 7 2.19 5.05 -15.39
C TYR A 7 3.67 5.44 -15.34
N CYS A 8 4.02 6.33 -14.43
CA CYS A 8 5.39 6.85 -14.27
C CYS A 8 5.88 6.65 -12.83
N LEU A 9 7.14 7.02 -12.56
CA LEU A 9 7.56 7.28 -11.19
C LEU A 9 6.86 8.55 -10.70
N ALA A 10 6.64 8.61 -9.39
CA ALA A 10 5.99 9.74 -8.75
C ALA A 10 6.74 10.18 -7.50
N ASP A 11 6.50 11.42 -7.09
CA ASP A 11 6.90 11.92 -5.79
C ASP A 11 5.68 12.42 -5.00
N GLN A 12 5.92 12.71 -3.73
CA GLN A 12 4.94 13.27 -2.82
C GLN A 12 5.34 14.67 -2.39
N PHE A 13 4.34 15.52 -2.18
CA PHE A 13 4.51 16.84 -1.59
C PHE A 13 3.35 17.20 -0.64
N GLY A 14 3.54 18.22 0.20
CA GLY A 14 2.60 18.58 1.28
C GLY A 14 3.03 17.99 2.62
N GLU A 15 2.17 17.17 3.24
CA GLU A 15 2.48 16.52 4.53
C GLU A 15 3.50 15.37 4.41
N ALA A 16 3.75 14.87 3.20
CA ALA A 16 4.88 13.99 2.90
C ALA A 16 5.74 14.62 1.80
N LYS A 17 7.00 14.17 1.69
CA LYS A 17 7.98 14.71 0.74
C LYS A 17 8.85 13.60 0.17
N GLY A 18 9.25 13.78 -1.09
CA GLY A 18 10.23 12.93 -1.76
C GLY A 18 9.61 11.82 -2.59
N PRO A 19 10.43 10.92 -3.16
CA PRO A 19 9.95 9.91 -4.08
C PRO A 19 8.89 9.00 -3.45
N TRP A 20 7.84 8.71 -4.21
CA TRP A 20 6.85 7.73 -3.83
C TRP A 20 7.38 6.33 -4.16
N GLN A 21 7.91 5.66 -3.14
CA GLN A 21 8.59 4.36 -3.24
C GLN A 21 7.59 3.20 -3.46
N LEU A 22 6.86 3.21 -4.57
CA LEU A 22 6.07 2.07 -5.02
C LEU A 22 6.98 1.01 -5.66
N PRO A 23 6.72 -0.29 -5.45
CA PRO A 23 7.51 -1.32 -6.09
C PRO A 23 7.31 -1.28 -7.62
N GLN A 24 8.29 -1.81 -8.36
CA GLN A 24 8.10 -2.11 -9.77
C GLN A 24 6.91 -3.05 -9.94
N PHE A 25 6.16 -2.86 -11.04
CA PHE A 25 4.98 -3.68 -11.33
C PHE A 25 5.32 -5.18 -11.32
N ASN A 26 4.56 -5.92 -10.52
CA ASN A 26 4.53 -7.37 -10.45
C ASN A 26 3.09 -7.78 -10.14
N MET A 27 2.58 -8.81 -10.81
CA MET A 27 1.18 -9.20 -10.66
C MET A 27 0.86 -9.68 -9.25
N GLY A 28 1.74 -10.45 -8.61
CA GLY A 28 1.58 -10.88 -7.21
C GLY A 28 1.51 -9.68 -6.24
N LYS A 29 2.37 -8.67 -6.43
CA LYS A 29 2.36 -7.44 -5.62
C LYS A 29 1.10 -6.63 -5.84
N MET A 30 0.65 -6.52 -7.09
CA MET A 30 -0.60 -5.87 -7.44
C MET A 30 -1.79 -6.57 -6.78
N LEU A 31 -1.87 -7.90 -6.82
CA LEU A 31 -2.93 -8.68 -6.18
C LEU A 31 -2.91 -8.61 -4.65
N LEU A 32 -1.73 -8.33 -4.07
CA LEU A 32 -1.56 -8.10 -2.63
C LEU A 32 -2.04 -6.70 -2.23
N ASN A 33 -1.66 -5.66 -2.97
CA ASN A 33 -2.06 -4.28 -2.72
C ASN A 33 -1.99 -3.45 -4.01
N ASN A 34 -2.75 -2.36 -4.07
CA ASN A 34 -2.64 -1.43 -5.18
C ASN A 34 -1.24 -0.79 -5.26
N ILE A 35 -0.54 -1.01 -6.37
CA ILE A 35 0.78 -0.44 -6.66
C ILE A 35 0.77 0.55 -7.84
N ILE A 36 -0.41 0.90 -8.35
CA ILE A 36 -0.60 1.86 -9.44
C ILE A 36 -1.51 2.99 -8.95
N PHE A 37 -1.01 4.22 -8.97
CA PHE A 37 -1.80 5.37 -8.56
C PHE A 37 -2.88 5.72 -9.61
N VAL A 38 -3.99 6.29 -9.14
CA VAL A 38 -5.21 6.57 -9.94
C VAL A 38 -4.98 7.37 -11.23
N THR A 39 -3.90 8.16 -11.34
CA THR A 39 -3.59 8.99 -12.52
C THR A 39 -2.84 8.26 -13.63
N ALA A 40 -2.72 6.93 -13.56
CA ALA A 40 -2.20 6.13 -14.66
C ALA A 40 -3.09 6.26 -15.92
N LEU A 41 -2.47 6.16 -17.09
CA LEU A 41 -3.14 6.20 -18.39
C LEU A 41 -3.66 4.81 -18.76
N PHE A 42 -4.87 4.79 -19.31
CA PHE A 42 -5.53 3.60 -19.81
C PHE A 42 -6.24 3.88 -21.14
N ARG A 43 -6.66 2.82 -21.84
CA ARG A 43 -7.42 2.97 -23.08
C ARG A 43 -8.90 3.17 -22.79
N LYS A 44 -9.51 4.17 -23.44
CA LYS A 44 -10.96 4.41 -23.35
C LYS A 44 -11.79 3.15 -23.67
N LYS A 45 -11.41 2.41 -24.72
CA LYS A 45 -12.08 1.14 -25.06
C LYS A 45 -12.03 0.07 -23.97
N ASP A 46 -11.00 0.06 -23.12
CA ASP A 46 -10.89 -0.92 -22.04
C ASP A 46 -11.73 -0.44 -20.84
N TRP A 47 -11.79 0.87 -20.57
CA TRP A 47 -12.75 1.46 -19.63
C TRP A 47 -14.19 1.15 -20.02
N ASP A 48 -14.55 1.30 -21.30
CA ASP A 48 -15.90 1.02 -21.79
C ASP A 48 -16.27 -0.46 -21.62
N LYS A 49 -15.29 -1.36 -21.72
CA LYS A 49 -15.48 -2.80 -21.54
C LYS A 49 -15.71 -3.21 -20.08
N ILE A 50 -15.04 -2.55 -19.14
CA ILE A 50 -15.14 -2.90 -17.71
C ILE A 50 -16.23 -2.10 -16.98
N GLY A 51 -16.83 -1.10 -17.63
CA GLY A 51 -17.91 -0.29 -17.05
C GLY A 51 -17.45 0.86 -16.16
N GLY A 52 -16.16 1.20 -16.17
CA GLY A 52 -15.61 2.30 -15.36
C GLY A 52 -15.30 1.93 -13.91
N PHE A 53 -15.36 2.92 -13.02
CA PHE A 53 -15.11 2.73 -11.58
C PHE A 53 -16.35 2.14 -10.91
N ASP A 54 -16.16 1.16 -10.04
CA ASP A 54 -17.24 0.54 -9.28
C ASP A 54 -17.61 1.39 -8.06
N GLU A 55 -18.85 1.88 -8.03
CA GLU A 55 -19.36 2.77 -6.98
C GLU A 55 -19.55 2.07 -5.64
N THR A 56 -19.44 0.74 -5.56
CA THR A 56 -19.43 -0.02 -4.30
C THR A 56 -18.33 0.44 -3.33
N PHE A 57 -17.24 0.99 -3.87
CA PHE A 57 -16.05 1.40 -3.13
C PHE A 57 -16.06 2.89 -2.72
N GLU A 58 -17.19 3.37 -2.20
CA GLU A 58 -17.40 4.79 -1.85
C GLU A 58 -16.32 5.39 -0.91
N HIS A 59 -15.74 4.55 -0.04
CA HIS A 59 -14.80 4.98 0.99
C HIS A 59 -13.32 4.85 0.60
N GLY A 60 -13.03 4.48 -0.65
CA GLY A 60 -11.70 4.33 -1.20
C GLY A 60 -11.49 2.95 -1.82
N ILE A 61 -10.29 2.74 -2.37
CA ILE A 61 -9.83 1.54 -3.12
C ILE A 61 -10.55 1.27 -4.44
N GLU A 62 -11.37 2.20 -4.93
CA GLU A 62 -12.04 2.10 -6.22
C GLU A 62 -11.04 2.01 -7.38
N ASP A 63 -9.88 2.66 -7.24
CA ASP A 63 -8.79 2.62 -8.22
C ASP A 63 -8.15 1.23 -8.27
N TYR A 64 -8.06 0.54 -7.13
CA TYR A 64 -7.53 -0.81 -7.07
C TYR A 64 -8.39 -1.79 -7.87
N ASP A 65 -9.71 -1.79 -7.63
CA ASP A 65 -10.66 -2.61 -8.38
C ASP A 65 -10.65 -2.29 -9.88
N PHE A 66 -10.59 -0.99 -10.22
CA PHE A 66 -10.51 -0.53 -11.60
C PHE A 66 -9.28 -1.10 -12.32
N TRP A 67 -8.10 -1.05 -11.70
CA TRP A 67 -6.88 -1.61 -12.30
C TRP A 67 -6.94 -3.13 -12.45
N LEU A 68 -7.44 -3.85 -11.44
CA LEU A 68 -7.62 -5.30 -11.55
C LEU A 68 -8.60 -5.66 -12.67
N SER A 69 -9.65 -4.87 -12.86
CA SER A 69 -10.61 -5.05 -13.96
C SER A 69 -9.95 -4.90 -15.34
N ILE A 70 -9.08 -3.88 -15.52
CA ILE A 70 -8.31 -3.73 -16.78
C ILE A 70 -7.32 -4.89 -16.96
N LEU A 71 -6.65 -5.32 -15.89
CA LEU A 71 -5.71 -6.44 -15.92
C LEU A 71 -6.42 -7.76 -16.26
N GLY A 72 -7.65 -7.95 -15.79
CA GLY A 72 -8.52 -9.08 -16.14
C GLY A 72 -8.85 -9.17 -17.64
N LEU A 73 -8.65 -8.11 -18.41
CA LEU A 73 -8.71 -8.15 -19.88
C LEU A 73 -7.43 -8.68 -20.54
N GLY A 74 -6.46 -9.18 -19.75
CA GLY A 74 -5.16 -9.67 -20.21
C GLY A 74 -4.23 -8.55 -20.68
N ARG A 75 -4.32 -7.36 -20.09
CA ARG A 75 -3.53 -6.18 -20.49
C ARG A 75 -2.17 -6.12 -19.81
N ASN A 76 -1.19 -5.58 -20.53
CA ASN A 76 0.14 -5.32 -19.99
C ASN A 76 0.22 -3.95 -19.32
N VAL A 77 1.16 -3.83 -18.37
CA VAL A 77 1.50 -2.60 -17.67
C VAL A 77 2.90 -2.13 -18.06
N TYR A 78 3.08 -0.83 -18.21
CA TYR A 78 4.38 -0.21 -18.41
C TYR A 78 4.59 0.95 -17.44
N GLN A 79 5.75 0.98 -16.80
CA GLN A 79 6.19 2.08 -15.94
C GLN A 79 7.27 2.88 -16.67
N ILE A 80 7.01 4.16 -16.89
CA ILE A 80 8.00 5.12 -17.39
C ILE A 80 9.01 5.39 -16.26
N PRO A 81 10.32 5.20 -16.48
CA PRO A 81 11.35 5.34 -15.45
C PRO A 81 11.72 6.82 -15.18
N GLU A 82 10.73 7.71 -15.22
CA GLU A 82 10.87 9.15 -15.02
C GLU A 82 9.83 9.64 -14.01
N CYS A 83 10.21 10.60 -13.16
CA CYS A 83 9.29 11.21 -12.20
C CYS A 83 8.43 12.26 -12.92
N LEU A 84 7.22 11.88 -13.33
CA LEU A 84 6.32 12.72 -14.13
C LEU A 84 4.99 13.03 -13.42
N PHE A 85 4.84 12.59 -12.17
CA PHE A 85 3.65 12.82 -11.38
C PHE A 85 3.99 13.26 -9.95
N HIS A 86 3.35 14.34 -9.50
CA HIS A 86 3.55 14.89 -8.16
C HIS A 86 2.26 14.78 -7.35
N TYR A 87 2.26 13.91 -6.33
CA TYR A 87 1.07 13.62 -5.55
C TYR A 87 1.01 14.44 -4.26
N ARG A 88 -0.09 15.18 -4.07
CA ARG A 88 -0.29 16.02 -2.88
C ARG A 88 -0.84 15.23 -1.70
N ILE A 89 -0.07 15.11 -0.62
CA ILE A 89 -0.56 14.62 0.67
C ILE A 89 -1.15 15.79 1.47
N LYS A 90 -2.44 15.67 1.81
CA LYS A 90 -3.18 16.64 2.63
C LYS A 90 -3.37 16.11 4.06
N LYS A 91 -3.39 17.02 5.05
CA LYS A 91 -3.63 16.69 6.47
C LYS A 91 -4.94 15.96 6.72
N LYS A 92 -5.99 16.29 5.95
CA LYS A 92 -7.26 15.56 5.90
C LYS A 92 -7.43 15.02 4.48
N SER A 93 -7.56 13.71 4.35
CA SER A 93 -7.83 13.03 3.08
C SER A 93 -9.07 12.15 3.21
N ARG A 94 -9.74 11.90 2.09
CA ARG A 94 -10.90 11.01 2.00
C ARG A 94 -10.59 9.61 2.53
N ASN A 95 -9.37 9.12 2.27
CA ASN A 95 -8.94 7.76 2.61
C ASN A 95 -8.67 7.52 4.10
N LYS A 96 -8.80 8.54 4.98
CA LYS A 96 -8.68 8.31 6.44
C LYS A 96 -9.75 7.38 6.98
N ASN A 97 -10.94 7.36 6.38
CA ASN A 97 -12.06 6.57 6.88
C ASN A 97 -11.80 5.06 6.68
N ILE A 98 -11.36 4.65 5.49
CA ILE A 98 -11.02 3.25 5.22
C ILE A 98 -9.77 2.80 6.00
N GLY A 99 -8.74 3.66 6.09
CA GLY A 99 -7.52 3.34 6.84
C GLY A 99 -7.73 3.15 8.34
N ASN A 100 -8.85 3.62 8.89
CA ASN A 100 -9.19 3.52 10.31
C ASN A 100 -10.20 2.40 10.62
N SER A 101 -10.76 1.72 9.61
CA SER A 101 -11.75 0.65 9.80
C SER A 101 -11.25 -0.66 9.20
N MET A 102 -10.73 -1.52 10.08
CA MET A 102 -10.22 -2.85 9.70
C MET A 102 -11.32 -3.72 9.07
N ASP A 103 -12.55 -3.68 9.59
CA ASP A 103 -13.64 -4.53 9.11
C ASP A 103 -14.15 -4.08 7.74
N LEU A 104 -14.23 -2.76 7.51
CA LEU A 104 -14.56 -2.21 6.19
C LEU A 104 -13.51 -2.62 5.16
N LEU A 105 -12.22 -2.48 5.50
CA LEU A 105 -11.12 -2.85 4.61
C LEU A 105 -11.16 -4.34 4.27
N LYS A 106 -11.38 -5.22 5.26
CA LYS A 106 -11.54 -6.67 5.04
C LYS A 106 -12.72 -6.98 4.12
N GLY A 107 -13.87 -6.33 4.35
CA GLY A 107 -15.06 -6.51 3.53
C GLY A 107 -14.81 -6.14 2.07
N TYR A 108 -14.18 -4.99 1.82
CA TYR A 108 -13.82 -4.56 0.48
C TYR A 108 -12.82 -5.49 -0.21
N PHE A 109 -11.78 -5.95 0.49
CA PHE A 109 -10.86 -6.94 -0.08
C PHE A 109 -11.54 -8.29 -0.38
N ALA A 110 -12.52 -8.71 0.42
CA ALA A 110 -13.31 -9.91 0.14
C ALA A 110 -14.15 -9.76 -1.15
N ILE A 111 -14.76 -8.59 -1.36
CA ILE A 111 -15.49 -8.27 -2.60
C ILE A 111 -14.53 -8.32 -3.80
N ILE A 112 -13.37 -7.65 -3.71
CA ILE A 112 -12.36 -7.61 -4.77
C ILE A 112 -11.86 -9.03 -5.10
N GLN A 113 -11.53 -9.84 -4.10
CA GLN A 113 -11.05 -11.21 -4.31
C GLN A 113 -12.10 -12.09 -5.00
N ASN A 114 -13.37 -11.91 -4.64
CA ASN A 114 -14.45 -12.64 -5.29
C ASN A 114 -14.69 -12.16 -6.74
N LYS A 115 -14.71 -10.84 -6.96
CA LYS A 115 -14.90 -10.23 -8.28
C LYS A 115 -13.78 -10.59 -9.26
N HIS A 116 -12.54 -10.63 -8.79
CA HIS A 116 -11.34 -10.90 -9.59
C HIS A 116 -10.80 -12.32 -9.40
N ARG A 117 -11.65 -13.28 -9.00
CA ARG A 117 -11.22 -14.64 -8.60
C ARG A 117 -10.34 -15.34 -9.62
N ASN A 118 -10.65 -15.21 -10.91
CA ASN A 118 -9.85 -15.82 -11.98
C ASN A 118 -8.43 -15.25 -12.02
N LEU A 119 -8.30 -13.92 -11.86
CA LEU A 119 -6.99 -13.25 -11.83
C LEU A 119 -6.14 -13.73 -10.65
N TYR A 120 -6.75 -13.97 -9.49
CA TYR A 120 -6.08 -14.58 -8.32
C TYR A 120 -5.67 -16.04 -8.57
N ILE A 121 -6.53 -16.84 -9.20
CA ILE A 121 -6.23 -18.25 -9.51
C ILE A 121 -5.08 -18.36 -10.51
N GLU A 122 -5.16 -17.61 -11.61
CA GLU A 122 -4.15 -17.62 -12.69
C GLU A 122 -2.77 -17.15 -12.21
N ASN A 123 -2.71 -16.36 -11.14
CA ASN A 123 -1.48 -15.80 -10.58
C ASN A 123 -1.21 -16.28 -9.15
N PHE A 124 -1.76 -17.44 -8.77
CA PHE A 124 -1.73 -17.94 -7.40
C PHE A 124 -0.32 -18.01 -6.82
N ASP A 125 0.65 -18.56 -7.57
CA ASP A 125 2.02 -18.72 -7.08
C ASP A 125 2.70 -17.37 -6.81
N GLN A 126 2.53 -16.39 -7.71
CA GLN A 126 3.07 -15.04 -7.51
C GLN A 126 2.43 -14.38 -6.28
N PHE A 127 1.11 -14.46 -6.16
CA PHE A 127 0.37 -13.89 -5.04
C PHE A 127 0.76 -14.54 -3.70
N ALA A 128 0.81 -15.88 -3.64
CA ALA A 128 1.18 -16.62 -2.44
C ALA A 128 2.61 -16.33 -1.99
N ASN A 129 3.54 -16.17 -2.94
CA ASN A 129 4.91 -15.76 -2.65
C ASN A 129 4.97 -14.35 -2.06
N GLU A 130 4.22 -13.40 -2.60
CA GLU A 130 4.19 -12.03 -2.07
C GLU A 130 3.53 -11.95 -0.68
N ILE A 131 2.47 -12.76 -0.41
CA ILE A 131 1.93 -12.91 0.95
C ILE A 131 3.01 -13.43 1.90
N ARG A 132 3.73 -14.49 1.52
CA ARG A 132 4.78 -15.09 2.35
C ARG A 132 5.89 -14.07 2.64
N ASN A 133 6.34 -13.33 1.63
CA ASN A 133 7.35 -12.30 1.79
C ASN A 133 6.88 -11.18 2.73
N ALA A 134 5.67 -10.65 2.52
CA ALA A 134 5.10 -9.62 3.37
C ALA A 134 4.96 -10.09 4.83
N PHE A 135 4.56 -11.34 5.05
CA PHE A 135 4.48 -11.92 6.39
C PHE A 135 5.85 -12.02 7.06
N ILE A 136 6.88 -12.50 6.34
CA ILE A 136 8.26 -12.58 6.84
C ILE A 136 8.75 -11.17 7.22
N GLU A 137 8.59 -10.19 6.33
CA GLU A 137 8.99 -8.80 6.58
C GLU A 137 8.32 -8.23 7.83
N GLU A 138 7.02 -8.46 8.00
CA GLU A 138 6.26 -7.98 9.15
C GLU A 138 6.73 -8.65 10.46
N GLN A 139 7.05 -9.94 10.44
CA GLN A 139 7.64 -10.62 11.59
C GLN A 139 9.00 -10.04 11.99
N TYR A 140 9.87 -9.73 11.02
CA TYR A 140 11.16 -9.09 11.28
C TYR A 140 11.00 -7.66 11.81
N LYS A 141 10.05 -6.88 11.28
CA LYS A 141 9.70 -5.55 11.80
C LYS A 141 9.22 -5.63 13.25
N CYS A 142 8.28 -6.52 13.54
CA CYS A 142 7.77 -6.75 14.91
C CYS A 142 8.89 -7.10 15.90
N LYS A 143 9.80 -8.03 15.53
CA LYS A 143 10.96 -8.39 16.34
C LYS A 143 11.87 -7.18 16.61
N THR A 144 12.13 -6.37 15.59
CA THR A 144 12.98 -5.18 15.69
C THR A 144 12.35 -4.11 16.59
N LEU A 145 11.05 -3.85 16.44
CA LEU A 145 10.31 -2.89 17.26
C LEU A 145 10.26 -3.32 18.72
N HIS A 146 10.03 -4.60 19.00
CA HIS A 146 10.06 -5.15 20.36
C HIS A 146 11.41 -4.92 21.04
N THR A 147 12.50 -5.18 20.32
CA THR A 147 13.86 -4.93 20.81
C THR A 147 14.10 -3.44 21.08
N LYS A 148 13.72 -2.55 20.16
CA LYS A 148 13.82 -1.08 20.36
C LYS A 148 13.02 -0.62 21.58
N TYR A 149 11.81 -1.14 21.78
CA TYR A 149 10.98 -0.84 22.94
C TYR A 149 11.63 -1.29 24.26
N LYS A 150 12.17 -2.51 24.31
CA LYS A 150 12.94 -3.01 25.48
C LYS A 150 14.12 -2.11 25.81
N ILE A 151 14.92 -1.73 24.82
CA ILE A 151 16.07 -0.82 25.00
C ILE A 151 15.60 0.54 25.54
N LYS A 152 14.57 1.15 24.94
CA LYS A 152 14.01 2.43 25.39
C LYS A 152 13.52 2.36 26.85
N LYS A 153 12.89 1.25 27.24
CA LYS A 153 12.42 0.99 28.62
C LYS A 153 13.59 0.81 29.59
N TYR A 154 14.68 0.16 29.18
CA TYR A 154 15.87 0.02 30.01
C TYR A 154 16.59 1.36 30.22
N ILE A 155 16.78 2.14 29.16
CA ILE A 155 17.38 3.49 29.23
C ILE A 155 16.56 4.41 30.14
N SER A 156 15.23 4.39 30.06
CA SER A 156 14.38 5.21 30.95
C SER A 156 14.51 4.80 32.42
N LYS A 157 14.62 3.49 32.71
CA LYS A 157 14.88 2.97 34.07
C LYS A 157 16.26 3.43 34.59
N LEU A 158 17.31 3.37 33.77
CA LEU A 158 18.63 3.87 34.11
C LEU A 158 18.63 5.37 34.41
N LYS A 159 18.01 6.19 33.54
CA LYS A 159 17.87 7.64 33.77
C LYS A 159 17.22 7.95 35.11
N ARG A 160 16.11 7.27 35.45
CA ARG A 160 15.47 7.42 36.77
C ARG A 160 16.41 7.04 37.92
N LYS A 161 17.17 5.95 37.79
CA LYS A 161 18.13 5.52 38.81
C LYS A 161 19.24 6.56 39.02
N ILE A 162 19.79 7.13 37.96
CA ILE A 162 20.81 8.18 38.02
C ILE A 162 20.26 9.45 38.67
N ILE A 163 19.08 9.91 38.26
CA ILE A 163 18.42 11.09 38.87
C ILE A 163 18.23 10.90 40.37
N ASN A 164 17.74 9.74 40.80
CA ASN A 164 17.56 9.44 42.22
C ASN A 164 18.89 9.42 43.00
N LEU A 165 19.99 8.99 42.37
CA LEU A 165 21.32 9.02 42.99
C LEU A 165 21.85 10.45 43.14
N ILE A 166 21.62 11.32 42.14
CA ILE A 166 22.01 12.74 42.20
C ILE A 166 21.25 13.45 43.32
N ILE A 167 19.93 13.25 43.40
CA ILE A 167 19.08 13.85 44.46
C ILE A 167 19.53 13.42 45.86
N ARG A 168 19.92 12.14 46.03
CA ARG A 168 20.40 11.62 47.33
C ARG A 168 21.76 12.17 47.76
N LYS A 169 22.60 12.63 46.83
CA LYS A 169 23.92 13.21 47.16
C LYS A 169 23.86 14.71 47.50
N GLN A 170 22.73 15.37 47.27
CA GLN A 170 22.51 16.79 47.60
C GLN A 170 21.79 16.99 48.94
N ARG A 171 21.49 15.89 49.66
CA ARG A 171 21.04 15.87 51.05
C ARG A 171 22.18 15.37 51.92
#